data_AF-A0AAV7I8Y8-F1
#
_entry.id   AF-A0AAV7I8Y8-F1
#
_cell.length_a   1.000
_cell.length_b   1.000
_cell.length_c   1.000
_cell.angle_alpha   90.00
_cell.angle_beta   90.00
_cell.angle_gamma   90.00
#
_symmetry.space_group_name_H-M   'P 1'
#
loop_
_entity.id
_entity.type
_entity.pdbx_description
1 polymer ?
#
loop_
_entity_poly.entity_id
_entity_poly.type
_entity_poly.pdbx_seq_one_letter_code
_entity_poly.pdbx_strand_id
1 'polypeptide(L)'
;MNSGNVMLTKVIMKIVITLLLLNVFSFAASRVSLNHQAMFSSRSVLVGPNTPIYLLRTEDSELMVEKKINIFNHIPFRVENDTLFIEVLVFIDYDMTIMEEYDTEEKIIEHVLTMWDRVDETYQHLKKTNIKINLAGIVIPKDSGVFNFFYKHDIDRLTVPAINYGKVMDDMGRWLYNHTDIFPSDSYDAFMISTDSPDVDHGIGNLVGGTAMTYGACRTERYRRMTSRGGIIHDVDDFSYRHAVHELAHLIGIDHDQDTQCSNDTNTVMQAHNDGCTTTWSSCSENSFLERYGKNWFPCLANIPKHFSLIIV
;
A
#
# COMPACT_ATOMS: atom_id res chain seq x y z
N MET A 1 -67.09 -27.33 19.02
CA MET A 1 -66.81 -26.23 18.06
C MET A 1 -65.40 -25.72 18.29
N ASN A 2 -64.57 -25.91 17.27
CA ASN A 2 -63.14 -25.65 17.06
C ASN A 2 -62.46 -24.46 17.77
N SER A 3 -61.84 -24.68 18.95
CA SER A 3 -60.83 -23.78 19.51
C SER A 3 -59.39 -24.11 19.04
N GLY A 4 -59.12 -25.35 18.63
CA GLY A 4 -57.80 -25.80 18.16
C GLY A 4 -57.38 -25.24 16.79
N ASN A 5 -58.32 -25.05 15.86
CA ASN A 5 -58.02 -24.54 14.52
C ASN A 5 -57.62 -23.05 14.52
N VAL A 6 -58.11 -22.25 15.46
CA VAL A 6 -57.79 -20.81 15.52
C VAL A 6 -56.33 -20.60 15.96
N MET A 7 -55.82 -21.45 16.84
CA MET A 7 -54.45 -21.33 17.34
C MET A 7 -53.42 -21.73 16.27
N LEU A 8 -53.68 -22.81 15.54
CA LEU A 8 -52.83 -23.28 14.45
C LEU A 8 -52.75 -22.25 13.30
N THR A 9 -53.88 -21.62 12.97
CA THR A 9 -53.94 -20.59 11.92
C THR A 9 -53.13 -19.35 12.29
N LYS A 10 -53.14 -18.93 13.57
CA LYS A 10 -52.35 -17.78 14.06
C LYS A 10 -50.84 -18.05 14.06
N VAL A 11 -50.43 -19.30 14.34
CA VAL A 11 -49.01 -19.69 14.33
C VAL A 11 -48.48 -19.76 12.90
N ILE A 12 -49.24 -20.37 11.98
CA ILE A 12 -48.86 -20.45 10.57
C ILE A 12 -48.77 -19.05 9.96
N MET A 13 -49.71 -18.15 10.27
CA MET A 13 -49.68 -16.78 9.76
C MET A 13 -48.48 -15.97 10.29
N LYS A 14 -48.06 -16.17 11.55
CA LYS A 14 -46.82 -15.57 12.07
C LYS A 14 -45.58 -16.09 11.35
N ILE A 15 -45.48 -17.40 11.10
CA ILE A 15 -44.33 -18.00 10.40
C ILE A 15 -44.25 -17.48 8.95
N VAL A 16 -45.37 -17.37 8.24
CA VAL A 16 -45.42 -16.84 6.88
C VAL A 16 -45.02 -15.35 6.84
N ILE A 17 -45.48 -14.54 7.79
CA ILE A 17 -45.08 -13.13 7.89
C ILE A 17 -43.58 -13.00 8.20
N THR A 18 -43.04 -13.81 9.12
CA THR A 18 -41.60 -13.81 9.43
C THR A 18 -40.75 -14.25 8.25
N LEU A 19 -41.17 -15.26 7.48
CA LEU A 19 -40.48 -15.72 6.26
C LEU A 19 -40.58 -14.71 5.11
N LEU A 20 -41.70 -14.00 4.98
CA LEU A 20 -41.85 -12.91 4.01
C LEU A 20 -40.96 -11.71 4.38
N LEU A 21 -40.87 -11.35 5.66
CA LEU A 21 -39.97 -10.29 6.12
C LEU A 21 -38.51 -10.68 5.91
N LEU A 22 -38.11 -11.92 6.19
CA LEU A 22 -36.75 -12.43 5.92
C LEU A 22 -36.40 -12.43 4.43
N ASN A 23 -37.36 -12.73 3.55
CA ASN A 23 -37.16 -12.62 2.10
C ASN A 23 -37.10 -11.18 1.61
N VAL A 24 -37.87 -10.25 2.20
CA VAL A 24 -37.76 -8.82 1.90
C VAL A 24 -36.41 -8.26 2.37
N PHE A 25 -35.88 -8.72 3.51
CA PHE A 25 -34.53 -8.36 3.95
C PHE A 25 -33.43 -8.97 3.05
N SER A 26 -33.60 -10.21 2.56
CA SER A 26 -32.64 -10.79 1.58
C SER A 26 -32.70 -10.12 0.20
N PHE A 27 -33.88 -9.65 -0.24
CA PHE A 27 -34.02 -8.89 -1.49
C PHE A 27 -33.60 -7.43 -1.37
N ALA A 28 -33.67 -6.84 -0.17
CA ALA A 28 -33.13 -5.51 0.10
C ALA A 28 -31.60 -5.51 0.25
N ALA A 29 -31.00 -6.62 0.71
CA ALA A 29 -29.55 -6.77 0.83
C ALA A 29 -28.83 -7.01 -0.51
N SER A 30 -29.57 -7.27 -1.59
CA SER A 30 -28.99 -7.58 -2.93
C SER A 30 -29.20 -6.46 -3.97
N ARG A 31 -29.61 -5.25 -3.55
CA ARG A 31 -29.71 -4.07 -4.43
C ARG A 31 -29.14 -2.79 -3.84
N VAL A 32 -28.09 -2.88 -3.03
CA VAL A 32 -27.16 -1.77 -2.93
C VAL A 32 -26.15 -1.93 -4.08
N SER A 33 -26.61 -1.61 -5.29
CA SER A 33 -25.71 -1.16 -6.34
C SER A 33 -25.21 0.21 -5.88
N LEU A 34 -24.23 0.19 -4.96
CA LEU A 34 -23.42 1.36 -4.67
C LEU A 34 -22.93 1.88 -6.01
N ASN A 35 -23.34 3.10 -6.34
CA ASN A 35 -22.78 3.87 -7.44
C ASN A 35 -21.25 3.89 -7.27
N HIS A 36 -20.55 2.96 -7.94
CA HIS A 36 -19.08 2.89 -7.99
C HIS A 36 -18.45 4.19 -8.51
N GLN A 37 -19.25 5.09 -9.09
CA GLN A 37 -18.82 6.38 -9.61
C GLN A 37 -18.54 7.44 -8.53
N ALA A 38 -19.08 7.33 -7.32
CA ALA A 38 -18.98 8.40 -6.32
C ALA A 38 -17.77 8.27 -5.35
N MET A 39 -17.14 7.09 -5.26
CA MET A 39 -16.14 6.81 -4.22
C MET A 39 -14.70 7.23 -4.62
N PHE A 40 -14.47 7.72 -5.84
CA PHE A 40 -13.13 7.93 -6.40
C PHE A 40 -12.86 9.36 -6.91
N SER A 41 -13.73 10.34 -6.67
CA SER A 41 -13.67 11.63 -7.38
C SER A 41 -12.82 12.74 -6.73
N SER A 42 -12.03 12.48 -5.68
CA SER A 42 -11.14 13.50 -5.09
C SER A 42 -9.91 12.91 -4.39
N ARG A 43 -9.29 11.88 -4.97
CA ARG A 43 -8.04 11.35 -4.42
C ARG A 43 -6.86 12.25 -4.81
N SER A 44 -6.02 12.51 -3.83
CA SER A 44 -4.71 13.13 -3.94
C SER A 44 -3.70 12.24 -4.67
N VAL A 45 -3.65 10.95 -4.32
CA VAL A 45 -2.78 9.96 -4.98
C VAL A 45 -3.23 9.71 -6.41
N LEU A 46 -2.25 9.62 -7.32
CA LEU A 46 -2.54 9.37 -8.74
C LEU A 46 -2.77 7.88 -8.98
N VAL A 47 -3.96 7.58 -9.50
CA VAL A 47 -4.35 6.26 -10.01
C VAL A 47 -5.11 6.42 -11.31
N GLY A 48 -4.71 5.67 -12.34
CA GLY A 48 -5.32 5.73 -13.67
C GLY A 48 -6.06 4.45 -14.00
N PRO A 49 -6.91 4.44 -15.05
CA PRO A 49 -7.59 3.23 -15.49
C PRO A 49 -6.62 2.13 -15.94
N ASN A 50 -5.41 2.49 -16.37
CA ASN A 50 -4.39 1.51 -16.72
C ASN A 50 -3.56 1.04 -15.53
N THR A 51 -3.79 1.57 -14.31
CA THR A 51 -3.13 1.08 -13.09
C THR A 51 -3.66 -0.33 -12.80
N PRO A 52 -2.79 -1.35 -12.82
CA PRO A 52 -3.20 -2.74 -12.66
C PRO A 52 -3.40 -3.13 -11.20
N ILE A 53 -4.40 -3.99 -10.97
CA ILE A 53 -4.47 -4.86 -9.79
C ILE A 53 -3.99 -6.25 -10.21
N TYR A 54 -2.95 -6.75 -9.54
CA TYR A 54 -2.42 -8.09 -9.74
C TYR A 54 -2.94 -8.99 -8.62
N LEU A 55 -3.73 -10.00 -8.97
CA LEU A 55 -4.11 -11.07 -8.06
C LEU A 55 -3.19 -12.26 -8.34
N LEU A 56 -2.40 -12.62 -7.34
CA LEU A 56 -1.40 -13.67 -7.47
C LEU A 56 -1.85 -14.91 -6.74
N ARG A 57 -1.63 -16.09 -7.31
CA ARG A 57 -1.83 -17.37 -6.64
C ARG A 57 -0.84 -18.41 -7.10
N THR A 58 -0.68 -19.48 -6.34
CA THR A 58 0.22 -20.59 -6.65
C THR A 58 -0.60 -21.83 -7.02
N GLU A 59 -0.40 -22.37 -8.22
CA GLU A 59 -0.99 -23.63 -8.68
C GLU A 59 0.13 -24.56 -9.14
N ASP A 60 0.21 -25.77 -8.57
CA ASP A 60 1.25 -26.76 -8.92
C ASP A 60 2.70 -26.24 -8.90
N SER A 61 2.99 -25.31 -7.97
CA SER A 61 4.28 -24.59 -7.85
C SER A 61 4.58 -23.57 -8.95
N GLU A 62 3.60 -23.25 -9.79
CA GLU A 62 3.66 -22.16 -10.76
C GLU A 62 2.90 -20.93 -10.25
N LEU A 63 3.45 -19.75 -10.56
CA LEU A 63 2.82 -18.48 -10.24
C LEU A 63 1.76 -18.16 -11.29
N MET A 64 0.51 -18.09 -10.85
CA MET A 64 -0.63 -17.69 -11.66
C MET A 64 -0.94 -16.22 -11.40
N VAL A 65 -1.07 -15.44 -12.46
CA VAL A 65 -1.29 -13.99 -12.40
C VAL A 65 -2.60 -13.64 -13.09
N GLU A 66 -3.54 -13.08 -12.33
CA GLU A 66 -4.69 -12.38 -12.88
C GLU A 66 -4.44 -10.87 -12.81
N LYS A 67 -4.42 -10.21 -13.97
CA LYS A 67 -4.21 -8.76 -14.07
C LYS A 67 -5.53 -8.08 -14.42
N LYS A 68 -6.07 -7.29 -13.48
CA LYS A 68 -7.26 -6.46 -13.70
C LYS A 68 -6.85 -5.02 -14.02
N ILE A 69 -7.46 -4.43 -15.04
CA ILE A 69 -7.31 -3.03 -15.45
C ILE A 69 -8.70 -2.41 -15.66
N ASN A 70 -8.76 -1.09 -15.85
CA ASN A 70 -9.99 -0.30 -15.94
C ASN A 70 -10.86 -0.39 -14.68
N ILE A 71 -10.22 -0.60 -13.53
CA ILE A 71 -10.86 -0.58 -12.21
C ILE A 71 -11.06 0.87 -11.75
N PHE A 72 -10.06 1.71 -12.00
CA PHE A 72 -10.07 3.12 -11.61
C PHE A 72 -10.62 4.01 -12.72
N ASN A 73 -11.26 5.10 -12.33
CA ASN A 73 -11.76 6.10 -13.26
C ASN A 73 -10.62 6.97 -13.79
N HIS A 74 -10.81 7.56 -14.96
CA HIS A 74 -9.98 8.67 -15.41
C HIS A 74 -10.20 9.88 -14.49
N ILE A 75 -9.14 10.35 -13.84
CA ILE A 75 -9.13 11.60 -13.10
C ILE A 75 -8.21 12.55 -13.86
N PRO A 76 -8.69 13.69 -14.40
CA PRO A 76 -7.81 14.66 -15.03
C PRO A 76 -6.84 15.22 -13.97
N PHE A 77 -5.55 15.00 -14.16
CA PHE A 77 -4.51 15.64 -13.36
C PHE A 77 -3.77 16.67 -14.20
N ARG A 78 -3.65 17.89 -13.67
CA ARG A 78 -2.85 18.94 -14.30
C ARG A 78 -1.44 18.84 -13.76
N VAL A 79 -0.49 18.52 -14.62
CA VAL A 79 0.93 18.52 -14.28
C VAL A 79 1.44 19.96 -14.26
N GLU A 80 2.12 20.33 -13.18
CA GLU A 80 2.85 21.58 -13.11
C GLU A 80 4.24 21.40 -13.71
N ASN A 81 4.85 22.50 -14.17
CA ASN A 81 6.25 22.43 -14.58
C ASN A 81 7.09 21.97 -13.38
N ASP A 82 8.00 21.02 -13.61
CA ASP A 82 8.92 20.45 -12.62
C ASP A 82 8.28 19.49 -11.59
N THR A 83 7.03 19.02 -11.79
CA THR A 83 6.48 17.92 -10.98
C THR A 83 7.30 16.64 -11.17
N LEU A 84 7.74 16.05 -10.06
CA LEU A 84 8.32 14.72 -10.00
C LEU A 84 7.27 13.71 -9.61
N PHE A 85 7.34 12.52 -10.21
CA PHE A 85 6.44 11.42 -9.94
C PHE A 85 7.20 10.30 -9.27
N ILE A 86 6.60 9.69 -8.25
CA ILE A 86 7.09 8.44 -7.68
C ILE A 86 6.07 7.35 -8.00
N GLU A 87 6.40 6.49 -8.96
CA GLU A 87 5.58 5.34 -9.35
C GLU A 87 5.80 4.18 -8.36
N VAL A 88 4.85 3.96 -7.44
CA VAL A 88 4.96 2.96 -6.38
C VAL A 88 4.16 1.70 -6.70
N LEU A 89 4.82 0.55 -6.70
CA LEU A 89 4.18 -0.77 -6.77
C LEU A 89 3.95 -1.31 -5.34
N VAL A 90 2.69 -1.45 -4.94
CA VAL A 90 2.34 -1.85 -3.58
C VAL A 90 2.08 -3.35 -3.51
N PHE A 91 2.71 -4.02 -2.56
CA PHE A 91 2.54 -5.44 -2.24
C PHE A 91 1.83 -5.58 -0.91
N ILE A 92 0.81 -6.42 -0.85
CA ILE A 92 0.10 -6.74 0.39
C ILE A 92 0.61 -8.11 0.86
N ASP A 93 0.98 -8.22 2.14
CA ASP A 93 1.26 -9.51 2.76
C ASP A 93 -0.05 -10.32 2.88
N TYR A 94 0.03 -11.59 2.52
CA TYR A 94 -1.13 -12.50 2.53
C TYR A 94 -1.69 -12.68 3.94
N ASP A 95 -0.81 -12.78 4.94
CA ASP A 95 -1.21 -13.10 6.31
C ASP A 95 -1.60 -11.87 7.14
N MET A 96 -1.79 -10.70 6.52
CA MET A 96 -2.23 -9.53 7.28
C MET A 96 -3.65 -9.74 7.81
N THR A 97 -3.88 -9.35 9.05
CA THR A 97 -5.20 -9.30 9.68
C THR A 97 -6.21 -8.53 8.83
N ILE A 98 -5.79 -7.45 8.14
CA ILE A 98 -6.66 -6.72 7.22
C ILE A 98 -7.17 -7.62 6.08
N MET A 99 -6.44 -8.65 5.65
CA MET A 99 -6.90 -9.60 4.64
C MET A 99 -7.98 -10.53 5.17
N GLU A 100 -7.98 -10.82 6.48
CA GLU A 100 -9.04 -11.58 7.14
C GLU A 100 -10.28 -10.72 7.41
N GLU A 101 -10.08 -9.45 7.80
CA GLU A 101 -11.17 -8.49 8.06
C GLU A 101 -11.83 -8.00 6.76
N TYR A 102 -11.04 -7.82 5.71
CA TYR A 102 -11.49 -7.42 4.39
C TYR A 102 -11.82 -8.65 3.55
N ASP A 103 -13.05 -9.12 3.72
CA ASP A 103 -13.65 -10.21 2.95
C ASP A 103 -13.74 -9.98 1.43
N THR A 104 -13.34 -8.81 0.91
CA THR A 104 -13.33 -8.51 -0.54
C THR A 104 -12.09 -7.75 -1.01
N GLU A 105 -11.76 -7.94 -2.28
CA GLU A 105 -10.65 -7.24 -2.97
C GLU A 105 -10.85 -5.72 -2.96
N GLU A 106 -12.10 -5.26 -3.09
CA GLU A 106 -12.43 -3.83 -3.11
C GLU A 106 -12.08 -3.15 -1.79
N LYS A 107 -12.26 -3.82 -0.65
CA LYS A 107 -11.89 -3.27 0.67
C LYS A 107 -10.37 -3.16 0.84
N ILE A 108 -9.63 -4.17 0.38
CA ILE A 108 -8.15 -4.13 0.37
C ILE A 108 -7.67 -2.97 -0.51
N ILE A 109 -8.24 -2.83 -1.71
CA ILE A 109 -7.93 -1.71 -2.61
C ILE A 109 -8.26 -0.37 -1.95
N GLU A 110 -9.42 -0.24 -1.29
CA GLU A 110 -9.81 0.99 -0.60
C GLU A 110 -8.86 1.37 0.54
N HIS A 111 -8.39 0.38 1.32
CA HIS A 111 -7.37 0.58 2.36
C HIS A 111 -6.07 1.13 1.77
N VAL A 112 -5.56 0.47 0.73
CA VAL A 112 -4.34 0.91 0.02
C VAL A 112 -4.52 2.32 -0.51
N LEU A 113 -5.61 2.61 -1.21
CA LEU A 113 -5.85 3.93 -1.74
C LEU A 113 -5.93 4.99 -0.63
N THR A 114 -6.60 4.70 0.48
CA THR A 114 -6.75 5.63 1.60
C THR A 114 -5.42 5.92 2.28
N MET A 115 -4.60 4.89 2.50
CA MET A 115 -3.24 5.06 3.03
C MET A 115 -2.42 5.94 2.10
N TRP A 116 -2.36 5.58 0.81
CA TRP A 116 -1.50 6.24 -0.16
C TRP A 116 -1.98 7.64 -0.54
N ASP A 117 -3.26 7.95 -0.34
CA ASP A 117 -3.79 9.32 -0.41
C ASP A 117 -3.10 10.22 0.62
N ARG A 118 -3.05 9.76 1.88
CA ARG A 118 -2.39 10.50 2.97
C ARG A 118 -0.88 10.59 2.79
N VAL A 119 -0.27 9.58 2.17
CA VAL A 119 1.14 9.64 1.77
C VAL A 119 1.34 10.78 0.78
N ASP A 120 0.57 10.81 -0.31
CA ASP A 120 0.67 11.86 -1.32
C ASP A 120 0.39 13.26 -0.75
N GLU A 121 -0.65 13.42 0.07
CA GLU A 121 -0.94 14.67 0.79
C GLU A 121 0.24 15.13 1.63
N THR A 122 0.95 14.20 2.28
CA THR A 122 2.14 14.54 3.09
C THR A 122 3.30 15.00 2.20
N TYR A 123 3.54 14.33 1.06
CA TYR A 123 4.58 14.71 0.09
C TYR A 123 4.33 16.07 -0.57
N GLN A 124 3.08 16.47 -0.78
CA GLN A 124 2.74 17.80 -1.29
C GLN A 124 3.21 18.95 -0.37
N HIS A 125 3.47 18.66 0.91
CA HIS A 125 3.99 19.65 1.86
C HIS A 125 5.53 19.76 1.85
N LEU A 126 6.24 19.02 0.99
CA LEU A 126 7.68 19.14 0.80
C LEU A 126 7.99 20.40 -0.05
N LYS A 127 8.07 21.57 0.58
CA LYS A 127 7.85 22.89 -0.05
C LYS A 127 8.72 23.24 -1.25
N LYS A 128 9.94 22.68 -1.34
CA LYS A 128 10.90 23.01 -2.40
C LYS A 128 10.80 22.14 -3.64
N THR A 129 10.02 21.06 -3.59
CA THR A 129 9.88 20.11 -4.70
C THR A 129 8.43 19.70 -4.84
N ASN A 130 7.86 19.83 -6.03
CA ASN A 130 6.53 19.29 -6.29
C ASN A 130 6.64 17.77 -6.57
N ILE A 131 6.32 16.95 -5.57
CA ILE A 131 6.31 15.48 -5.69
C ILE A 131 4.86 15.00 -5.70
N LYS A 132 4.54 14.13 -6.65
CA LYS A 132 3.27 13.41 -6.73
C LYS A 132 3.50 11.91 -6.68
N ILE A 133 2.72 11.24 -5.86
CA ILE A 133 2.74 9.79 -5.75
C ILE A 133 1.75 9.22 -6.75
N ASN A 134 2.21 8.23 -7.51
CA ASN A 134 1.39 7.47 -8.43
C ASN A 134 1.46 6.00 -8.04
N LEU A 135 0.30 5.32 -7.90
CA LEU A 135 0.32 3.87 -7.76
C LEU A 135 0.55 3.24 -9.14
N ALA A 136 1.70 2.60 -9.28
CA ALA A 136 2.08 1.81 -10.45
C ALA A 136 1.31 0.49 -10.54
N GLY A 137 0.77 0.03 -9.41
CA GLY A 137 -0.07 -1.15 -9.30
C GLY A 137 -0.23 -1.59 -7.85
N ILE A 138 -1.21 -2.46 -7.62
CA ILE A 138 -1.44 -3.10 -6.31
C ILE A 138 -1.38 -4.61 -6.52
N VAL A 139 -0.59 -5.30 -5.70
CA VAL A 139 -0.36 -6.74 -5.78
C VAL A 139 -0.96 -7.39 -4.54
N ILE A 140 -1.97 -8.21 -4.76
CA ILE A 140 -2.75 -8.90 -3.73
C ILE A 140 -2.55 -10.41 -3.88
N PRO A 141 -1.81 -11.06 -2.96
CA PRO A 141 -1.71 -12.52 -2.96
C PRO A 141 -3.04 -13.14 -2.52
N LYS A 142 -3.41 -14.25 -3.16
CA LYS A 142 -4.64 -15.02 -2.88
C LYS A 142 -4.37 -16.32 -2.12
N ASP A 143 -3.10 -16.67 -1.93
CA ASP A 143 -2.65 -17.76 -1.08
C ASP A 143 -1.25 -17.47 -0.50
N SER A 144 -0.91 -18.20 0.57
CA SER A 144 0.37 -18.10 1.27
C SER A 144 1.57 -18.65 0.48
N GLY A 145 1.33 -19.33 -0.65
CA GLY A 145 2.39 -19.86 -1.51
C GLY A 145 3.08 -18.79 -2.35
N VAL A 146 2.40 -17.67 -2.64
CA VAL A 146 2.89 -16.61 -3.54
C VAL A 146 4.20 -16.00 -3.03
N PHE A 147 4.23 -15.61 -1.75
CA PHE A 147 5.39 -15.01 -1.10
C PHE A 147 5.91 -15.94 0.00
N ASN A 148 6.25 -17.17 -0.39
CA ASN A 148 6.76 -18.19 0.54
C ASN A 148 8.03 -17.79 1.32
N PHE A 149 8.67 -16.67 0.98
CA PHE A 149 9.82 -16.11 1.70
C PHE A 149 9.44 -15.19 2.88
N PHE A 150 8.15 -14.94 3.13
CA PHE A 150 7.65 -14.29 4.36
C PHE A 150 7.64 -15.31 5.51
N TYR A 151 8.81 -15.85 5.84
CA TYR A 151 8.94 -16.82 6.92
C TYR A 151 8.75 -16.12 8.26
N LYS A 152 7.66 -16.48 8.93
CA LYS A 152 7.37 -16.03 10.29
C LYS A 152 8.13 -16.88 11.30
N HIS A 153 8.81 -16.22 12.22
CA HIS A 153 9.56 -16.82 13.31
C HIS A 153 8.80 -16.62 14.62
N ASP A 154 8.66 -17.70 15.39
CA ASP A 154 8.29 -17.59 16.80
C ASP A 154 9.47 -16.99 17.56
N ILE A 155 9.30 -15.77 18.05
CA ILE A 155 10.33 -15.05 18.80
C ILE A 155 9.88 -14.97 20.24
N ASP A 156 10.64 -15.56 21.17
CA ASP A 156 10.33 -15.57 22.62
C ASP A 156 10.09 -14.17 23.21
N ARG A 157 10.62 -13.13 22.56
CA ARG A 157 10.49 -11.72 22.97
C ARG A 157 9.26 -11.02 22.38
N LEU A 158 8.48 -11.67 21.54
CA LEU A 158 7.26 -11.14 20.90
C LEU A 158 6.08 -12.06 21.21
N THR A 159 4.88 -11.50 21.28
CA THR A 159 3.64 -12.27 21.50
C THR A 159 3.02 -12.78 20.20
N VAL A 160 3.59 -12.39 19.06
CA VAL A 160 3.15 -12.73 17.71
C VAL A 160 4.35 -13.16 16.88
N PRO A 161 4.17 -14.04 15.87
CA PRO A 161 5.21 -14.37 14.93
C PRO A 161 5.71 -13.13 14.18
N ALA A 162 7.00 -13.08 13.87
CA ALA A 162 7.68 -11.93 13.26
C ALA A 162 8.43 -12.33 12.00
N ILE A 163 8.65 -11.38 11.08
CA ILE A 163 9.42 -11.60 9.85
C ILE A 163 10.73 -10.84 9.89
N ASN A 164 11.77 -11.31 9.19
CA ASN A 164 13.00 -10.53 9.05
C ASN A 164 12.86 -9.56 7.88
N TYR A 165 12.68 -8.27 8.18
CA TYR A 165 12.41 -7.26 7.14
C TYR A 165 13.54 -7.18 6.12
N GLY A 166 14.80 -7.19 6.56
CA GLY A 166 15.96 -7.15 5.67
C GLY A 166 15.97 -8.31 4.68
N LYS A 167 15.74 -9.54 5.17
CA LYS A 167 15.67 -10.75 4.33
C LYS A 167 14.49 -10.73 3.37
N VAL A 168 13.29 -10.35 3.84
CA VAL A 168 12.08 -10.27 3.01
C VAL A 168 12.27 -9.27 1.87
N MET A 169 12.85 -8.09 2.16
CA MET A 169 13.13 -7.07 1.15
C MET A 169 14.15 -7.56 0.10
N ASP A 170 15.19 -8.27 0.54
CA ASP A 170 16.19 -8.89 -0.32
C ASP A 170 15.57 -9.97 -1.24
N ASP A 171 14.74 -10.86 -0.68
CA ASP A 171 14.10 -11.94 -1.41
C ASP A 171 13.05 -11.40 -2.38
N MET A 172 12.24 -10.41 -1.98
CA MET A 172 11.33 -9.70 -2.87
C MET A 172 12.09 -9.03 -4.03
N GLY A 173 13.22 -8.37 -3.75
CA GLY A 173 14.05 -7.75 -4.78
C GLY A 173 14.54 -8.76 -5.83
N ARG A 174 14.92 -9.97 -5.42
CA ARG A 174 15.33 -11.07 -6.34
C ARG A 174 14.13 -11.67 -7.07
N TRP A 175 13.00 -11.80 -6.38
CA TRP A 175 11.75 -12.28 -6.97
C TRP A 175 11.30 -11.34 -8.10
N LEU A 176 11.26 -10.02 -7.86
CA LEU A 176 10.94 -9.02 -8.89
C LEU A 176 11.91 -9.03 -10.06
N TYR A 177 13.21 -9.20 -9.79
CA TYR A 177 14.21 -9.28 -10.85
C TYR A 177 13.99 -10.49 -11.77
N ASN A 178 13.43 -11.58 -11.25
CA ASN A 178 13.14 -12.78 -12.04
C ASN A 178 11.74 -12.78 -12.69
N HIS A 179 10.85 -11.86 -12.30
CA HIS A 179 9.47 -11.75 -12.81
C HIS A 179 9.25 -10.43 -13.58
N THR A 180 10.26 -9.99 -14.34
CA THR A 180 10.19 -8.73 -15.13
C THR A 180 9.19 -8.78 -16.28
N ASP A 181 8.78 -9.99 -16.69
CA ASP A 181 7.71 -10.21 -17.65
C ASP A 181 6.34 -9.82 -17.08
N ILE A 182 6.14 -9.98 -15.77
CA ILE A 182 4.92 -9.59 -15.06
C ILE A 182 5.04 -8.15 -14.53
N PHE A 183 6.19 -7.82 -13.94
CA PHE A 183 6.51 -6.52 -13.33
C PHE A 183 7.71 -5.88 -14.03
N PRO A 184 7.54 -5.26 -15.21
CA PRO A 184 8.63 -4.63 -15.94
C PRO A 184 9.41 -3.65 -15.07
N SER A 185 10.74 -3.68 -15.16
CA SER A 185 11.59 -2.87 -14.29
C SER A 185 11.41 -1.36 -14.49
N ASP A 186 10.80 -0.95 -15.59
CA ASP A 186 10.53 0.43 -15.95
C ASP A 186 9.05 0.81 -15.77
N SER A 187 8.25 -0.01 -15.08
CA SER A 187 6.85 0.30 -14.77
C SER A 187 6.62 0.80 -13.34
N TYR A 188 7.67 0.95 -12.55
CA TYR A 188 7.64 1.48 -11.18
C TYR A 188 9.05 1.97 -10.76
N ASP A 189 9.09 2.93 -9.84
CA ASP A 189 10.31 3.56 -9.30
C ASP A 189 10.71 2.98 -7.96
N ALA A 190 9.71 2.50 -7.20
CA ALA A 190 9.84 1.89 -5.89
C ALA A 190 8.78 0.80 -5.71
N PHE A 191 9.07 -0.18 -4.85
CA PHE A 191 8.05 -1.10 -4.35
C PHE A 191 7.92 -0.97 -2.83
N MET A 192 6.71 -1.13 -2.32
CA MET A 192 6.42 -1.07 -0.88
C MET A 192 5.59 -2.27 -0.47
N ILE A 193 6.02 -2.98 0.57
CA ILE A 193 5.31 -4.10 1.16
C ILE A 193 4.53 -3.58 2.38
N SER A 194 3.22 -3.84 2.45
CA SER A 194 2.41 -3.71 3.66
C SER A 194 2.36 -5.04 4.39
N THR A 195 2.63 -5.05 5.69
CA THR A 195 2.50 -6.22 6.57
C THR A 195 2.17 -5.77 7.99
N ASP A 196 1.39 -6.55 8.73
CA ASP A 196 1.16 -6.34 10.17
C ASP A 196 2.14 -7.14 11.05
N SER A 197 3.03 -7.93 10.42
CA SER A 197 4.01 -8.76 11.11
C SER A 197 5.18 -7.88 11.55
N PRO A 198 5.54 -7.86 12.84
CA PRO A 198 6.68 -7.07 13.31
C PRO A 198 8.00 -7.64 12.79
N ASP A 199 9.04 -6.81 12.86
CA ASP A 199 10.41 -7.23 12.52
C ASP A 199 11.06 -8.06 13.64
N VAL A 200 11.74 -9.16 13.28
CA VAL A 200 12.39 -10.07 14.24
C VAL A 200 13.56 -9.43 15.00
N ASP A 201 14.20 -8.42 14.40
CA ASP A 201 15.38 -7.78 15.00
C ASP A 201 14.99 -6.85 16.17
N HIS A 202 13.69 -6.65 16.39
CA HIS A 202 13.13 -5.72 17.37
C HIS A 202 12.19 -6.41 18.37
N GLY A 203 12.40 -6.18 19.67
CA GLY A 203 11.58 -6.77 20.75
C GLY A 203 10.35 -5.92 21.12
N ILE A 204 9.50 -6.44 22.02
CA ILE A 204 8.35 -5.70 22.58
C ILE A 204 8.80 -4.33 23.11
N GLY A 205 8.16 -3.26 22.62
CA GLY A 205 8.42 -1.87 23.03
C GLY A 205 9.45 -1.12 22.18
N ASN A 206 10.09 -1.78 21.22
CA ASN A 206 11.02 -1.17 20.25
C ASN A 206 10.66 -1.53 18.80
N LEU A 207 9.37 -1.72 18.52
CA LEU A 207 8.91 -2.07 17.19
C LEU A 207 9.26 -0.95 16.19
N VAL A 208 9.81 -1.34 15.05
CA VAL A 208 10.04 -0.42 13.93
C VAL A 208 8.76 -0.28 13.10
N GLY A 209 8.44 0.95 12.72
CA GLY A 209 7.30 1.22 11.84
C GLY A 209 7.52 0.75 10.40
N GLY A 210 8.76 0.49 10.00
CA GLY A 210 9.11 0.06 8.66
C GLY A 210 10.61 -0.05 8.46
N THR A 211 11.02 -0.39 7.24
CA THR A 211 12.40 -0.26 6.77
C THR A 211 12.43 -0.03 5.27
N ALA A 212 13.46 0.63 4.75
CA ALA A 212 13.66 0.81 3.32
C ALA A 212 15.13 0.83 2.92
N MET A 213 15.38 0.51 1.65
CA MET A 213 16.67 0.74 1.03
C MET A 213 16.92 2.25 0.90
N THR A 214 17.92 2.77 1.60
CA THR A 214 18.32 4.17 1.44
C THR A 214 18.85 4.42 0.03
N TYR A 215 18.36 5.50 -0.61
CA TYR A 215 18.69 5.87 -1.98
C TYR A 215 18.32 4.79 -3.02
N GLY A 216 17.33 3.95 -2.67
CA GLY A 216 16.96 2.80 -3.49
C GLY A 216 16.18 3.15 -4.75
N ALA A 217 15.44 4.28 -4.80
CA ALA A 217 14.59 4.60 -5.94
C ALA A 217 15.36 4.53 -7.28
N CYS A 218 14.69 4.01 -8.33
CA CYS A 218 15.28 3.73 -9.65
C CYS A 218 16.35 2.62 -9.71
N ARG A 219 16.79 2.04 -8.58
CA ARG A 219 17.95 1.15 -8.54
C ARG A 219 17.60 -0.29 -8.91
N THR A 220 18.38 -0.85 -9.83
CA THR A 220 18.39 -2.29 -10.12
C THR A 220 19.83 -2.77 -10.20
N GLU A 221 20.16 -3.80 -9.44
CA GLU A 221 21.51 -4.35 -9.32
C GLU A 221 21.68 -5.59 -10.19
N ARG A 222 22.24 -5.41 -11.39
CA ARG A 222 22.47 -6.52 -12.33
C ARG A 222 23.41 -7.59 -11.78
N TYR A 223 24.44 -7.21 -11.02
CA TYR A 223 25.40 -8.15 -10.46
C TYR A 223 24.77 -9.05 -9.38
N ARG A 224 23.92 -8.48 -8.52
CA ARG A 224 23.19 -9.22 -7.48
C ARG A 224 21.91 -9.87 -7.99
N ARG A 225 21.51 -9.59 -9.25
CA ARG A 225 20.24 -10.01 -9.83
C ARG A 225 19.05 -9.64 -8.94
N MET A 226 19.02 -8.38 -8.54
CA MET A 226 18.10 -7.87 -7.53
C MET A 226 17.62 -6.46 -7.85
N THR A 227 16.37 -6.19 -7.53
CA THR A 227 15.76 -4.87 -7.54
C THR A 227 15.87 -4.25 -6.13
N SER A 228 16.77 -3.27 -5.94
CA SER A 228 17.09 -2.68 -4.62
C SER A 228 16.40 -1.35 -4.38
N ARG A 229 15.09 -1.30 -4.63
CA ARG A 229 14.24 -0.08 -4.56
C ARG A 229 12.98 -0.32 -3.72
N GLY A 230 13.16 -1.04 -2.62
CA GLY A 230 12.08 -1.57 -1.79
C GLY A 230 12.00 -0.95 -0.41
N GLY A 231 10.80 -0.93 0.14
CA GLY A 231 10.55 -0.75 1.57
C GLY A 231 9.47 -1.69 2.09
N ILE A 232 9.42 -1.83 3.41
CA ILE A 232 8.40 -2.57 4.17
C ILE A 232 7.78 -1.59 5.16
N ILE A 233 6.46 -1.64 5.29
CA ILE A 233 5.65 -0.85 6.20
C ILE A 233 4.99 -1.80 7.18
N HIS A 234 5.16 -1.52 8.48
CA HIS A 234 4.34 -2.11 9.53
C HIS A 234 2.97 -1.41 9.51
N ASP A 235 1.99 -2.09 8.95
CA ASP A 235 0.63 -1.62 8.66
C ASP A 235 -0.37 -2.31 9.58
N VAL A 236 -0.70 -1.61 10.67
CA VAL A 236 -1.56 -2.12 11.75
C VAL A 236 -2.73 -1.19 12.08
N ASP A 237 -2.72 0.02 11.52
CA ASP A 237 -3.74 1.04 11.78
C ASP A 237 -3.77 2.15 10.72
N ASP A 238 -4.77 3.03 10.83
CA ASP A 238 -4.94 4.21 9.97
C ASP A 238 -3.77 5.21 10.01
N PHE A 239 -2.84 5.11 10.96
CA PHE A 239 -1.67 5.98 11.08
C PHE A 239 -0.42 5.40 10.43
N SER A 240 -0.47 4.13 10.00
CA SER A 240 0.65 3.43 9.37
C SER A 240 1.10 4.06 8.05
N TYR A 241 0.27 4.90 7.43
CA TYR A 241 0.69 5.76 6.30
C TYR A 241 1.92 6.61 6.62
N ARG A 242 2.15 6.96 7.89
CA ARG A 242 3.32 7.76 8.31
C ARG A 242 4.62 6.98 8.12
N HIS A 243 4.60 5.68 8.41
CA HIS A 243 5.70 4.78 8.12
C HIS A 243 5.93 4.72 6.61
N ALA A 244 4.86 4.61 5.81
CA ALA A 244 4.97 4.65 4.35
C ALA A 244 5.62 5.96 3.84
N VAL A 245 5.26 7.11 4.40
CA VAL A 245 5.90 8.40 4.08
C VAL A 245 7.40 8.33 4.40
N HIS A 246 7.76 7.93 5.63
CA HIS A 246 9.13 7.87 6.13
C HIS A 246 10.00 6.91 5.33
N GLU A 247 9.52 5.69 5.08
CA GLU A 247 10.27 4.68 4.35
C GLU A 247 10.41 5.03 2.85
N LEU A 248 9.38 5.62 2.25
CA LEU A 248 9.50 6.14 0.89
C LEU A 248 10.51 7.29 0.79
N ALA A 249 10.66 8.08 1.85
CA ALA A 249 11.57 9.21 1.89
C ALA A 249 13.03 8.73 1.88
N HIS A 250 13.34 7.64 2.61
CA HIS A 250 14.64 6.97 2.54
C HIS A 250 14.97 6.52 1.10
N LEU A 251 13.99 5.98 0.37
CA LEU A 251 14.19 5.53 -1.01
C LEU A 251 14.61 6.66 -1.96
N ILE A 252 14.06 7.86 -1.77
CA ILE A 252 14.40 9.06 -2.55
C ILE A 252 15.49 9.91 -1.91
N GLY A 253 16.18 9.36 -0.90
CA GLY A 253 17.39 9.92 -0.34
C GLY A 253 17.23 11.03 0.68
N ILE A 254 16.13 11.01 1.40
CA ILE A 254 15.97 11.82 2.58
C ILE A 254 16.52 11.03 3.77
N ASP A 255 17.47 11.61 4.50
CA ASP A 255 18.08 10.99 5.67
C ASP A 255 17.23 11.22 6.92
N HIS A 256 17.50 10.47 7.99
CA HIS A 256 16.97 10.82 9.31
C HIS A 256 17.45 12.20 9.73
N ASP A 257 16.58 12.99 10.37
CA ASP A 257 16.94 14.33 10.83
C ASP A 257 18.09 14.30 11.86
N GLN A 258 18.18 13.24 12.67
CA GLN A 258 19.24 12.94 13.64
C GLN A 258 20.63 12.83 13.00
N ASP A 259 20.69 12.38 11.74
CA ASP A 259 21.94 12.21 11.00
C ASP A 259 22.35 13.48 10.24
N THR A 260 21.60 14.57 10.44
CA THR A 260 21.81 15.86 9.80
C THR A 260 21.98 16.98 10.82
N GLN A 261 22.14 18.21 10.33
CA GLN A 261 22.10 19.43 11.15
C GLN A 261 20.73 19.72 11.81
N CYS A 262 19.67 18.96 11.49
CA CYS A 262 18.35 19.05 12.12
C CYS A 262 18.19 18.04 13.27
N SER A 263 19.27 17.58 13.90
CA SER A 263 19.22 16.54 14.93
C SER A 263 18.38 16.88 16.17
N ASN A 264 18.12 18.18 16.39
CA ASN A 264 17.30 18.68 17.49
C ASN A 264 15.85 18.97 17.06
N ASP A 265 15.54 18.85 15.77
CA ASP A 265 14.17 18.96 15.30
C ASP A 265 13.39 17.75 15.82
N THR A 266 12.21 18.02 16.36
CA THR A 266 11.31 17.01 16.89
C THR A 266 9.97 17.13 16.19
N ASN A 267 9.23 16.04 16.16
CA ASN A 267 7.92 15.95 15.53
C ASN A 267 7.99 16.29 14.02
N THR A 268 8.98 15.71 13.34
CA THR A 268 9.16 15.75 11.88
C THR A 268 9.01 14.36 11.28
N VAL A 269 8.69 14.30 9.98
CA VAL A 269 8.49 13.04 9.25
C VAL A 269 9.73 12.13 9.34
N MET A 270 10.92 12.71 9.30
CA MET A 270 12.19 11.98 9.26
C MET A 270 12.89 11.82 10.61
N GLN A 271 12.16 12.03 11.71
CA GLN A 271 12.67 11.69 13.03
C GLN A 271 12.84 10.17 13.15
N ALA A 272 14.04 9.69 13.46
CA ALA A 272 14.36 8.25 13.56
C ALA A 272 13.55 7.52 14.64
N HIS A 273 13.32 8.21 15.77
CA HIS A 273 12.47 7.75 16.85
C HIS A 273 11.25 8.66 16.90
N ASN A 274 10.32 8.44 15.98
CA ASN A 274 9.11 9.24 15.92
C ASN A 274 8.06 8.69 16.91
N ASP A 275 7.93 9.34 18.05
CA ASP A 275 6.87 9.08 19.03
C ASP A 275 5.54 9.78 18.63
N GLY A 276 5.47 10.44 17.46
CA GLY A 276 4.54 11.53 17.18
C GLY A 276 3.80 11.49 15.84
N CYS A 277 2.60 12.07 15.88
CA CYS A 277 1.62 12.15 14.80
C CYS A 277 1.85 13.31 13.80
N THR A 278 3.09 13.57 13.36
CA THR A 278 3.39 14.69 12.43
C THR A 278 3.38 14.34 10.95
N THR A 279 3.13 15.35 10.11
CA THR A 279 3.28 15.34 8.65
C THR A 279 4.24 16.45 8.18
N THR A 280 5.00 17.04 9.11
CA THR A 280 5.88 18.18 8.82
C THR A 280 7.27 17.72 8.41
N TRP A 281 7.75 18.21 7.27
CA TRP A 281 9.13 18.01 6.82
C TRP A 281 10.07 19.01 7.49
N SER A 282 11.26 18.56 7.87
CA SER A 282 12.32 19.46 8.33
C SER A 282 12.96 20.16 7.14
N SER A 283 13.68 21.25 7.40
CA SER A 283 14.48 21.90 6.36
C SER A 283 15.61 20.99 5.85
N CYS A 284 16.09 20.05 6.68
CA CYS A 284 17.11 19.08 6.30
C CYS A 284 16.54 18.00 5.40
N SER A 285 15.30 17.57 5.63
CA SER A 285 14.65 16.60 4.74
C SER A 285 14.60 17.12 3.29
N GLU A 286 14.18 18.38 3.13
CA GLU A 286 14.14 19.05 1.82
C GLU A 286 15.54 19.17 1.19
N ASN A 287 16.55 19.56 1.99
CA ASN A 287 17.90 19.73 1.49
C ASN A 287 18.55 18.39 1.09
N SER A 288 18.34 17.33 1.87
CA SER A 288 18.83 15.98 1.57
C SER A 288 18.28 15.46 0.25
N PHE A 289 16.98 15.68 -0.02
CA PHE A 289 16.39 15.34 -1.30
C PHE A 289 17.02 16.15 -2.44
N LEU A 290 17.05 17.48 -2.33
CA LEU A 290 17.55 18.37 -3.39
C LEU A 290 19.02 18.12 -3.73
N GLU A 291 19.85 17.83 -2.72
CA GLU A 291 21.27 17.52 -2.94
C GLU A 291 21.44 16.27 -3.81
N ARG A 292 20.67 15.21 -3.53
CA ARG A 292 20.80 13.93 -4.24
C ARG A 292 20.10 13.96 -5.58
N TYR A 293 18.92 14.57 -5.66
CA TYR A 293 18.22 14.78 -6.92
C TYR A 293 19.06 15.66 -7.87
N GLY A 294 19.68 16.73 -7.38
CA GLY A 294 20.60 17.58 -8.17
C GLY A 294 21.85 16.85 -8.68
N LYS A 295 22.25 15.74 -8.04
CA LYS A 295 23.31 14.83 -8.51
C LYS A 295 22.79 13.75 -9.49
N ASN A 296 21.53 13.83 -9.92
CA ASN A 296 20.87 12.89 -10.82
C ASN A 296 20.83 11.45 -10.27
N TRP A 297 20.61 11.29 -8.96
CA TRP A 297 20.51 9.96 -8.34
C TRP A 297 19.21 9.25 -8.69
N PHE A 298 18.14 10.00 -8.99
CA PHE A 298 16.79 9.46 -9.19
C PHE A 298 16.19 9.89 -10.54
N PRO A 299 16.81 9.52 -11.68
CA PRO A 299 16.37 9.97 -13.00
C PRO A 299 14.97 9.48 -13.39
N CYS A 300 14.49 8.40 -12.78
CA CYS A 300 13.15 7.85 -13.06
C CYS A 300 12.03 8.78 -12.54
N LEU A 301 12.28 9.59 -11.51
CA LEU A 301 11.22 10.41 -10.93
C LEU A 301 10.76 11.57 -11.84
N ALA A 302 11.50 11.85 -12.91
CA ALA A 302 11.16 12.91 -13.86
C ALA A 302 10.20 12.44 -14.96
N ASN A 303 9.92 11.14 -15.09
CA ASN A 303 9.00 10.66 -16.13
C ASN A 303 7.55 10.79 -15.71
N ILE A 304 6.72 11.12 -16.70
CA ILE A 304 5.27 11.03 -16.57
C ILE A 304 4.88 9.55 -16.37
N PRO A 305 4.02 9.21 -15.41
CA PRO A 305 3.59 7.85 -15.19
C PRO A 305 2.91 7.23 -16.41
N LYS A 306 3.32 6.00 -16.77
CA LYS A 306 2.84 5.33 -18.01
C LYS A 306 1.37 4.95 -17.97
N HIS A 307 0.84 4.71 -16.78
CA HIS A 307 -0.52 4.23 -16.56
C HIS A 307 -1.56 5.36 -16.50
N PHE A 308 -1.12 6.60 -16.69
CA PHE A 308 -1.97 7.78 -16.59
C PHE A 308 -2.10 8.51 -17.93
N SER A 309 -3.33 8.73 -18.39
CA SER A 309 -3.59 9.59 -19.54
C SER A 309 -3.66 11.03 -19.05
N LEU A 310 -2.54 11.75 -19.13
CA LEU A 310 -2.50 13.17 -18.75
C LEU A 310 -3.10 14.05 -19.85
N ILE A 311 -3.82 15.08 -19.40
CA ILE A 311 -4.07 16.27 -20.23
C ILE A 311 -2.94 17.24 -19.91
N ILE A 312 -1.93 17.28 -20.77
CA ILE A 312 -0.90 18.33 -20.74
C ILE A 312 -1.58 19.60 -21.30
N VAL A 313 -1.71 20.65 -20.48
CA VAL A 313 -2.27 21.95 -20.89
C VAL A 313 -1.16 22.99 -20.94
#